data_AF-A0A7K9V6I3-F1
#
_entry.id   AF-A0A7K9V6I3-F1
#
_cell.length_a   1.000
_cell.length_b   1.000
_cell.length_c   1.000
_cell.angle_alpha   90.00
_cell.angle_beta   90.00
_cell.angle_gamma   90.00
#
_symmetry.space_group_name_H-M   'P 1'
#
loop_
_entity.id
_entity.type
_entity.pdbx_description
1 polymer ?
#
loop_
_entity_poly.entity_id
_entity_poly.type
_entity_poly.pdbx_seq_one_letter_code
_entity_poly.pdbx_strand_id
1 'polypeptide(L)'
;DLFRFRGGLDVTRGQTGTESVYTNFRGKEIMFHVSTKLPFTEGDSQQLQRKRHIGNDIVAIIFQDESTPFVPDMIASNFLHAYVVVQLTHSTSGETLYKVSVTARDDVPFFGPSLPNPAIFRKSAEFREFLLVKLINAEYSCYRAEKFAKLEERTRSALLESLFEELQLHSRCMMGLPIGEDDKMENGSGGFFENFK
;
A
#
# COMPACT_ATOMS: atom_id res chain seq x y z
N ASP A 1 -2.24 -22.32 5.29
CA ASP A 1 -2.44 -20.92 4.85
C ASP A 1 -1.20 -20.26 4.21
N LEU A 2 -0.21 -21.02 3.69
CA LEU A 2 1.02 -20.45 3.09
C LEU A 2 0.82 -19.68 1.76
N PHE A 3 -0.36 -19.78 1.13
CA PHE A 3 -0.60 -19.31 -0.24
C PHE A 3 -1.31 -17.95 -0.32
N ARG A 4 -1.76 -17.38 0.79
CA ARG A 4 -2.46 -16.08 0.79
C ARG A 4 -1.45 -14.93 0.77
N PHE A 5 -1.85 -13.76 0.27
CA PHE A 5 -1.01 -12.57 0.31
C PHE A 5 -0.56 -12.24 1.74
N ARG A 6 0.75 -12.10 1.95
CA ARG A 6 1.36 -11.95 3.29
C ARG A 6 1.71 -10.52 3.69
N GLY A 7 1.67 -9.56 2.75
CA GLY A 7 2.07 -8.17 3.04
C GLY A 7 3.51 -8.01 3.55
N GLY A 8 4.40 -8.98 3.34
CA GLY A 8 5.75 -8.97 3.92
C GLY A 8 5.84 -9.42 5.39
N LEU A 9 4.74 -9.92 5.97
CA LEU A 9 4.75 -10.59 7.27
C LEU A 9 5.36 -12.01 7.17
N ASP A 10 6.09 -12.40 8.21
CA ASP A 10 6.64 -13.73 8.36
C ASP A 10 5.57 -14.73 8.83
N VAL A 11 5.40 -15.82 8.06
CA VAL A 11 4.46 -16.92 8.35
C VAL A 11 5.16 -18.21 8.76
N THR A 12 6.50 -18.19 8.86
CA THR A 12 7.32 -19.39 9.04
C THR A 12 8.05 -19.42 10.37
N ARG A 13 8.54 -18.28 10.86
CA ARG A 13 9.37 -18.20 12.07
C ARG A 13 8.74 -17.37 13.18
N GLY A 14 7.54 -16.83 12.97
CA GLY A 14 6.79 -16.04 13.96
C GLY A 14 7.43 -14.68 14.29
N GLN A 15 8.29 -14.15 13.41
CA GLN A 15 9.05 -12.92 13.69
C GLN A 15 8.23 -11.63 13.59
N THR A 16 7.03 -11.69 13.02
CA THR A 16 6.15 -10.53 12.82
C THR A 16 4.81 -10.70 13.53
N GLY A 17 4.82 -11.38 14.67
CA GLY A 17 3.61 -11.70 15.43
C GLY A 17 2.99 -13.04 15.03
N THR A 18 2.00 -13.47 15.80
CA THR A 18 1.34 -14.78 15.63
C THR A 18 0.08 -14.71 14.77
N GLU A 19 -0.50 -13.51 14.62
CA GLU A 19 -1.72 -13.29 13.88
C GLU A 19 -1.78 -11.89 13.28
N SER A 20 -2.62 -11.72 12.26
CA SER A 20 -2.97 -10.42 11.72
C SER A 20 -4.41 -10.41 11.17
N VAL A 21 -4.87 -9.26 10.69
CA VAL A 21 -6.16 -9.12 10.03
C VAL A 21 -5.94 -9.16 8.52
N TYR A 22 -6.73 -10.00 7.84
CA TYR A 22 -6.69 -10.19 6.39
C TYR A 22 -8.10 -10.23 5.82
N THR A 23 -8.28 -9.76 4.59
CA THR A 23 -9.55 -9.93 3.88
C THR A 23 -9.36 -10.03 2.37
N ASN A 24 -10.26 -10.76 1.70
CA ASN A 24 -10.43 -10.65 0.26
C ASN A 24 -11.62 -9.72 -0.01
N PHE A 25 -11.40 -8.67 -0.81
CA PHE A 25 -12.40 -7.69 -1.16
C PHE A 25 -12.38 -7.43 -2.67
N ARG A 26 -13.46 -7.81 -3.36
CA ARG A 26 -13.61 -7.65 -4.82
C ARG A 26 -12.42 -8.23 -5.62
N GLY A 27 -11.97 -9.42 -5.23
CA GLY A 27 -10.84 -10.12 -5.85
C GLY A 27 -9.46 -9.57 -5.47
N LYS A 28 -9.38 -8.54 -4.61
CA LYS A 28 -8.13 -8.02 -4.07
C LYS A 28 -7.89 -8.60 -2.69
N GLU A 29 -6.68 -9.11 -2.47
CA GLU A 29 -6.24 -9.55 -1.15
C GLU A 29 -5.67 -8.36 -0.38
N ILE A 30 -6.12 -8.15 0.85
CA ILE A 30 -5.71 -7.03 1.70
C ILE A 30 -5.17 -7.62 3.01
N MET A 31 -3.89 -7.35 3.29
CA MET A 31 -3.23 -7.67 4.55
C MET A 31 -3.07 -6.38 5.36
N PHE A 32 -3.49 -6.39 6.62
CA PHE A 32 -3.32 -5.25 7.52
C PHE A 32 -2.08 -5.42 8.38
N HIS A 33 -1.28 -4.37 8.53
CA HIS A 33 -0.21 -4.29 9.52
C HIS A 33 -0.73 -3.69 10.83
N VAL A 34 -1.26 -4.55 11.70
CA VAL A 34 -1.86 -4.09 12.97
C VAL A 34 -0.76 -3.87 14.01
N SER A 35 -0.52 -2.62 14.39
CA SER A 35 0.57 -2.24 15.31
C SER A 35 0.57 -3.03 16.62
N THR A 36 -0.61 -3.32 17.19
CA THR A 36 -0.76 -4.08 18.43
C THR A 36 -0.57 -5.59 18.28
N LYS A 37 -0.63 -6.12 17.06
CA LYS A 37 -0.36 -7.54 16.75
C LYS A 37 1.08 -7.78 16.29
N LEU A 38 1.78 -6.73 15.87
CA LEU A 38 3.21 -6.77 15.61
C LEU A 38 4.00 -6.82 16.93
N PRO A 39 5.15 -7.50 16.97
CA PRO A 39 5.96 -7.65 18.18
C PRO A 39 6.30 -6.29 18.81
N PHE A 40 6.30 -6.27 20.14
CA PHE A 40 6.81 -5.15 20.92
C PHE A 40 8.27 -5.44 21.27
N THR A 41 9.15 -4.47 21.06
CA THR A 41 10.57 -4.61 21.44
C THR A 41 10.85 -3.71 22.62
N GLU A 42 11.10 -4.30 23.80
CA GLU A 42 11.51 -3.54 24.98
C GLU A 42 12.83 -2.80 24.72
N GLY A 43 12.91 -1.54 25.17
CA GLY A 43 14.09 -0.69 24.97
C GLY A 43 14.20 -0.01 23.59
N ASP A 44 13.36 -0.37 22.61
CA ASP A 44 13.30 0.31 21.31
C ASP A 44 12.21 1.38 21.31
N SER A 45 12.56 2.62 21.66
CA SER A 45 11.61 3.73 21.70
C SER A 45 10.97 4.05 20.34
N GLN A 46 11.61 3.68 19.24
CA GLN A 46 11.11 3.91 17.88
C GLN A 46 10.27 2.74 17.35
N GLN A 47 10.27 1.59 18.04
CA GLN A 47 9.59 0.36 17.62
C GLN A 47 9.86 0.02 16.14
N LEU A 48 11.13 -0.05 15.77
CA LEU A 48 11.59 -0.24 14.40
C LEU A 48 10.96 -1.47 13.72
N GLN A 49 10.72 -2.56 14.47
CA GLN A 49 10.05 -3.76 13.93
C GLN A 49 8.60 -3.51 13.53
N ARG A 50 7.91 -2.56 14.17
CA ARG A 50 6.56 -2.13 13.75
C ARG A 50 6.66 -1.14 12.60
N LYS A 51 7.56 -0.17 12.74
CA LYS A 51 7.76 0.91 11.77
C LYS A 51 8.22 0.42 10.41
N ARG A 52 9.01 -0.67 10.32
CA ARG A 52 9.43 -1.25 9.03
C ARG A 52 8.28 -1.81 8.19
N HIS A 53 7.15 -2.17 8.81
CA HIS A 53 5.97 -2.64 8.09
C HIS A 53 5.06 -1.45 7.84
N ILE A 54 4.53 -0.85 8.91
CA ILE A 54 3.54 0.24 8.83
C ILE A 54 4.12 1.48 8.13
N GLY A 55 5.37 1.82 8.42
CA GLY A 55 6.03 2.98 7.83
C GLY A 55 6.40 2.80 6.35
N ASN A 56 6.30 1.58 5.81
CA ASN A 56 6.47 1.30 4.38
C ASN A 56 5.14 1.11 3.64
N ASP A 57 4.00 1.18 4.35
CA ASP A 57 2.69 1.22 3.72
C ASP A 57 2.45 2.59 3.07
N ILE A 58 1.54 2.62 2.09
CA ILE A 58 1.12 3.87 1.40
C ILE A 58 -0.03 4.55 2.16
N VAL A 59 -0.95 3.74 2.70
CA VAL A 59 -2.17 4.19 3.38
C VAL A 59 -2.27 3.53 4.74
N ALA A 60 -2.60 4.29 5.78
CA ALA A 60 -2.80 3.77 7.14
C ALA A 60 -4.18 4.12 7.70
N ILE A 61 -4.72 3.23 8.54
CA ILE A 61 -5.85 3.53 9.42
C ILE A 61 -5.30 3.99 10.77
N ILE A 62 -5.77 5.14 11.25
CA ILE A 62 -5.52 5.59 12.62
C ILE A 62 -6.79 5.37 13.42
N PHE A 63 -6.79 4.37 14.29
CA PHE A 63 -7.91 4.13 15.20
C PHE A 63 -7.70 4.94 16.48
N GLN A 64 -8.71 5.70 16.90
CA GLN A 64 -8.64 6.57 18.06
C GLN A 64 -9.78 6.26 19.03
N ASP A 65 -9.43 5.92 20.28
CA ASP A 65 -10.42 5.79 21.36
C ASP A 65 -10.92 7.17 21.83
N GLU A 66 -10.05 8.18 21.78
CA GLU A 66 -10.34 9.57 22.16
C GLU A 66 -10.02 10.55 21.01
N SER A 67 -10.59 11.75 21.05
CA SER A 67 -10.40 12.76 20.00
C SER A 67 -9.03 13.46 20.12
N THR A 68 -7.97 12.74 19.78
CA THR A 68 -6.61 13.28 19.76
C THR A 68 -6.31 13.87 18.39
N PRO A 69 -5.83 15.13 18.29
CA PRO A 69 -5.40 15.69 17.02
C PRO A 69 -4.34 14.81 16.36
N PHE A 70 -4.51 14.53 15.07
CA PHE A 70 -3.55 13.79 14.25
C PHE A 70 -3.29 14.56 12.96
N VAL A 71 -2.02 14.74 12.60
CA VAL A 71 -1.60 15.27 11.30
C VAL A 71 -0.56 14.33 10.67
N PRO A 72 -0.50 14.24 9.34
CA PRO A 72 0.44 13.36 8.61
C PRO A 72 1.89 13.48 9.09
N ASP A 73 2.35 14.70 9.38
CA ASP A 73 3.73 15.01 9.78
C ASP A 73 4.15 14.38 11.12
N MET A 74 3.19 13.90 11.93
CA MET A 74 3.50 13.20 13.17
C MET A 74 4.21 11.86 12.92
N ILE A 75 4.05 11.26 11.73
CA ILE A 75 4.69 9.99 11.37
C ILE A 75 5.72 10.24 10.27
N ALA A 76 6.99 10.27 10.64
CA ALA A 76 8.09 10.33 9.69
C ALA A 76 8.18 9.04 8.84
N SER A 77 7.60 9.08 7.64
CA SER A 77 7.65 8.02 6.64
C SER A 77 7.84 8.59 5.24
N ASN A 78 8.55 7.82 4.42
CA ASN A 78 8.75 8.09 3.00
C ASN A 78 7.61 7.56 2.12
N PHE A 79 6.77 6.68 2.64
CA PHE A 79 5.77 5.91 1.89
C PHE A 79 4.35 6.26 2.29
N LEU A 80 4.09 6.56 3.56
CA LEU A 80 2.75 6.95 4.02
C LEU A 80 2.37 8.31 3.44
N HIS A 81 1.29 8.32 2.64
CA HIS A 81 0.79 9.51 1.96
C HIS A 81 -0.68 9.82 2.29
N ALA A 82 -1.45 8.83 2.75
CA ALA A 82 -2.84 9.03 3.15
C ALA A 82 -3.19 8.26 4.43
N TYR A 83 -4.09 8.85 5.22
CA TYR A 83 -4.55 8.32 6.50
C TYR A 83 -6.06 8.41 6.59
N VAL A 84 -6.69 7.31 6.98
CA VAL A 84 -8.11 7.28 7.34
C VAL A 84 -8.19 7.20 8.87
N VAL A 85 -8.64 8.27 9.50
CA VAL A 85 -8.80 8.34 10.95
C VAL A 85 -10.19 7.84 11.31
N VAL A 86 -10.27 6.83 12.17
CA VAL A 86 -11.52 6.24 12.65
C VAL A 86 -11.56 6.43 14.16
N GLN A 87 -12.37 7.39 14.59
CA GLN A 87 -12.54 7.71 16.00
C GLN A 87 -13.77 7.01 16.57
N LEU A 88 -13.59 6.29 17.67
CA LEU A 88 -14.68 5.72 18.45
C LEU A 88 -15.50 6.85 19.09
N THR A 89 -16.82 6.76 18.96
CA THR A 89 -17.76 7.66 19.65
C THR A 89 -19.02 6.90 20.05
N HIS A 90 -19.83 7.52 20.90
CA HIS A 90 -21.06 6.93 21.40
C HIS A 90 -22.22 7.88 21.15
N SER A 91 -23.35 7.34 20.71
CA SER A 91 -24.60 8.09 20.68
C SER A 91 -25.07 8.41 22.10
N THR A 92 -26.06 9.30 22.22
CA THR A 92 -26.74 9.58 23.50
C THR A 92 -27.41 8.35 24.11
N SER A 93 -27.72 7.33 23.31
CA SER A 93 -28.27 6.04 23.78
C SER A 93 -27.20 4.98 24.05
N GLY A 94 -25.91 5.31 23.96
CA GLY A 94 -24.79 4.40 24.20
C GLY A 94 -24.38 3.55 23.00
N GLU A 95 -25.08 3.65 21.86
CA GLU A 95 -24.71 2.96 20.62
C GLU A 95 -23.30 3.35 20.17
N THR A 96 -22.47 2.35 19.85
CA THR A 96 -21.13 2.55 19.28
C THR A 96 -21.22 3.11 17.86
N LEU A 97 -20.56 4.24 17.65
CA LEU A 97 -20.46 4.95 16.39
C LEU A 97 -18.99 5.18 16.04
N TYR A 98 -18.71 5.37 14.77
CA TYR A 98 -17.38 5.65 14.25
C TYR A 98 -17.40 6.96 13.48
N LYS A 99 -16.73 7.98 14.01
CA LYS A 99 -16.50 9.23 13.30
C LYS A 99 -15.27 9.07 12.42
N VAL A 100 -15.42 9.35 11.13
CA VAL A 100 -14.35 9.15 10.15
C VAL A 100 -13.88 10.49 9.62
N SER A 101 -12.57 10.68 9.58
CA SER A 101 -11.93 11.77 8.85
C SER A 101 -10.77 11.24 8.00
N VAL A 102 -10.34 12.04 7.04
CA VAL A 102 -9.28 11.67 6.11
C VAL A 102 -8.27 12.81 6.08
N THR A 103 -6.99 12.46 6.12
CA THR A 103 -5.89 13.40 5.93
C THR A 103 -4.86 12.76 5.00
N ALA A 104 -4.25 13.55 4.14
CA ALA A 104 -3.26 13.09 3.18
C ALA A 104 -2.26 14.22 2.94
N ARG A 105 -1.16 13.91 2.24
CA ARG A 105 -0.24 14.94 1.76
C ARG A 105 -0.91 15.81 0.69
N ASP A 106 -0.41 17.03 0.54
CA ASP A 106 -0.98 18.06 -0.35
C ASP A 106 -0.99 17.64 -1.83
N ASP A 107 -0.05 16.79 -2.24
CA ASP A 107 0.11 16.29 -3.61
C ASP A 107 -0.75 15.05 -3.92
N VAL A 108 -1.53 14.56 -2.96
CA VAL A 108 -2.47 13.46 -3.16
C VAL A 108 -3.83 14.01 -3.61
N PRO A 109 -4.30 13.68 -4.83
CA PRO A 109 -5.62 14.12 -5.29
C PRO A 109 -6.76 13.57 -4.43
N PHE A 110 -7.94 14.17 -4.53
CA PHE A 110 -9.15 13.63 -3.90
C PHE A 110 -9.41 12.18 -4.34
N PHE A 111 -9.84 11.34 -3.38
CA PHE A 111 -10.26 9.97 -3.62
C PHE A 111 -11.61 9.66 -2.99
N GLY A 112 -12.47 8.97 -3.72
CA GLY A 112 -13.78 8.56 -3.24
C GLY A 112 -13.76 7.29 -2.37
N PRO A 113 -14.90 6.87 -1.81
CA PRO A 113 -16.17 7.61 -1.75
C PRO A 113 -16.09 8.87 -0.88
N SER A 114 -16.92 9.87 -1.15
CA SER A 114 -17.03 11.06 -0.30
C SER A 114 -17.54 10.68 1.09
N LEU A 115 -17.08 11.37 2.13
CA LEU A 115 -17.62 11.19 3.47
C LEU A 115 -19.08 11.67 3.50
N PRO A 116 -19.97 10.96 4.23
CA PRO A 116 -21.31 11.46 4.47
C PRO A 116 -21.27 12.72 5.34
N ASN A 117 -22.39 13.44 5.38
CA ASN A 117 -22.58 14.56 6.30
C ASN A 117 -23.79 14.27 7.20
N PRO A 118 -23.59 13.94 8.49
CA PRO A 118 -22.32 13.90 9.22
C PRO A 118 -21.46 12.67 8.87
N ALA A 119 -20.13 12.79 9.04
CA ALA A 119 -19.16 11.72 8.74
C ALA A 119 -19.12 10.63 9.83
N ILE A 120 -20.28 10.07 10.17
CA ILE A 120 -20.47 9.13 11.27
C ILE A 120 -21.08 7.84 10.73
N PHE A 121 -20.52 6.70 11.14
CA PHE A 121 -20.93 5.37 10.71
C PHE A 121 -21.28 4.49 11.90
N ARG A 122 -22.15 3.51 11.67
CA ARG A 122 -22.39 2.38 12.58
C ARG A 122 -21.48 1.21 12.21
N LYS A 123 -21.30 0.27 13.15
CA LYS A 123 -20.68 -1.02 12.81
C LYS A 123 -21.62 -1.80 11.89
N SER A 124 -21.30 -1.85 10.60
CA SER A 124 -22.12 -2.55 9.62
C SER A 124 -21.31 -3.04 8.41
N ALA A 125 -21.94 -3.85 7.56
CA ALA A 125 -21.32 -4.31 6.31
C ALA A 125 -21.07 -3.14 5.35
N GLU A 126 -21.96 -2.15 5.33
CA GLU A 126 -21.86 -0.93 4.53
C GLU A 126 -20.67 -0.07 4.98
N PHE A 127 -20.45 0.06 6.29
CA PHE A 127 -19.27 0.77 6.78
C PHE A 127 -17.96 0.04 6.42
N ARG A 128 -17.94 -1.29 6.54
CA ARG A 128 -16.79 -2.09 6.10
C ARG A 128 -16.53 -1.90 4.59
N GLU A 129 -17.57 -1.93 3.77
CA GLU A 129 -17.44 -1.70 2.33
C GLU A 129 -16.92 -0.29 2.02
N PHE A 130 -17.50 0.73 2.63
CA PHE A 130 -17.05 2.11 2.51
C PHE A 130 -15.55 2.23 2.84
N LEU A 131 -15.12 1.68 3.98
CA LEU A 131 -13.75 1.79 4.46
C LEU A 131 -12.77 1.10 3.51
N LEU A 132 -13.07 -0.12 3.06
CA LEU A 132 -12.20 -0.86 2.14
C LEU A 132 -12.08 -0.19 0.77
N VAL A 133 -13.19 0.30 0.21
CA VAL A 133 -13.17 1.07 -1.05
C VAL A 133 -12.37 2.36 -0.87
N LYS A 134 -12.56 3.06 0.26
CA LYS A 134 -11.85 4.30 0.55
C LYS A 134 -10.34 4.10 0.65
N LEU A 135 -9.88 3.03 1.30
CA LEU A 135 -8.45 2.69 1.41
C LEU A 135 -7.82 2.37 0.06
N ILE A 136 -8.48 1.54 -0.76
CA ILE A 136 -7.99 1.18 -2.10
C ILE A 136 -7.90 2.43 -2.99
N ASN A 137 -8.94 3.28 -2.97
CA ASN A 137 -8.94 4.51 -3.74
C ASN A 137 -7.91 5.52 -3.22
N ALA A 138 -7.65 5.55 -1.91
CA ALA A 138 -6.58 6.35 -1.34
C ALA A 138 -5.23 5.91 -1.93
N GLU A 139 -4.95 4.61 -1.97
CA GLU A 139 -3.71 4.06 -2.54
C GLU A 139 -3.57 4.40 -4.03
N TYR A 140 -4.64 4.21 -4.82
CA TYR A 140 -4.64 4.63 -6.24
C TYR A 140 -4.38 6.12 -6.43
N SER A 141 -4.91 6.97 -5.54
CA SER A 141 -4.66 8.41 -5.59
C SER A 141 -3.23 8.75 -5.18
N CYS A 142 -2.68 8.06 -4.18
CA CYS A 142 -1.30 8.23 -3.76
C CYS A 142 -0.31 7.94 -4.89
N TYR A 143 -0.57 7.00 -5.80
CA TYR A 143 0.32 6.80 -6.96
C TYR A 143 0.44 8.02 -7.88
N ARG A 144 -0.54 8.93 -7.85
CA ARG A 144 -0.49 10.20 -8.60
C ARG A 144 0.31 11.29 -7.89
N ALA A 145 0.71 11.07 -6.65
CA ALA A 145 1.60 11.97 -5.92
C ALA A 145 2.98 12.01 -6.59
N GLU A 146 3.67 13.15 -6.49
CA GLU A 146 4.86 13.44 -7.31
C GLU A 146 5.94 12.37 -7.16
N LYS A 147 6.17 11.93 -5.91
CA LYS A 147 7.19 10.95 -5.58
C LYS A 147 6.94 9.59 -6.25
N PHE A 148 5.69 9.14 -6.27
CA PHE A 148 5.32 7.85 -6.85
C PHE A 148 5.19 7.93 -8.37
N ALA A 149 4.60 9.01 -8.89
CA ALA A 149 4.44 9.22 -10.32
C ALA A 149 5.80 9.23 -11.07
N LYS A 150 6.82 9.89 -10.52
CA LYS A 150 8.19 9.88 -11.10
C LYS A 150 8.80 8.47 -11.12
N LEU A 151 8.60 7.70 -10.05
CA LEU A 151 9.11 6.33 -9.96
C LEU A 151 8.39 5.38 -10.93
N GLU A 152 7.07 5.56 -11.06
CA GLU A 152 6.23 4.83 -12.00
C GLU A 152 6.63 5.14 -13.45
N GLU A 153 6.79 6.42 -13.82
CA GLU A 153 7.18 6.83 -15.16
C GLU A 153 8.54 6.25 -15.58
N ARG A 154 9.53 6.28 -14.67
CA ARG A 154 10.84 5.68 -14.92
C ARG A 154 10.74 4.17 -15.14
N THR A 155 9.99 3.47 -14.29
CA THR A 155 9.80 2.01 -14.41
C THR A 155 9.06 1.66 -15.70
N ARG A 156 8.00 2.42 -16.04
CA ARG A 156 7.22 2.24 -17.27
C ARG A 156 8.09 2.42 -18.51
N SER A 157 8.94 3.44 -18.54
CA SER A 157 9.83 3.71 -19.68
C SER A 157 10.83 2.58 -19.88
N ALA A 158 11.51 2.15 -18.80
CA ALA A 158 12.46 1.03 -18.86
C ALA A 158 11.82 -0.29 -19.32
N LEU A 159 10.62 -0.60 -18.83
CA LEU A 159 9.90 -1.81 -19.25
C LEU A 159 9.45 -1.74 -20.72
N LEU A 160 9.03 -0.57 -21.19
CA LEU A 160 8.62 -0.38 -22.60
C LEU A 160 9.81 -0.43 -23.56
N GLU A 161 10.96 0.12 -23.17
CA GLU A 161 12.20 0.01 -23.94
C GLU A 161 12.62 -1.46 -24.07
N SER A 162 12.68 -2.19 -22.96
CA SER A 162 13.00 -3.63 -22.97
C SER A 162 12.03 -4.45 -23.83
N LEU A 163 10.72 -4.18 -23.71
CA LEU A 163 9.70 -4.84 -24.55
C LEU A 163 9.89 -4.51 -26.03
N PHE A 164 10.20 -3.26 -26.35
CA PHE A 164 10.41 -2.82 -27.72
C PHE A 164 11.62 -3.52 -28.35
N GLU A 165 12.74 -3.58 -27.63
CA GLU A 165 13.96 -4.27 -28.07
C GLU A 165 13.72 -5.75 -28.32
N GLU A 166 13.04 -6.44 -27.40
CA GLU A 166 12.71 -7.86 -27.53
C GLU A 166 11.81 -8.13 -28.75
N LEU A 167 10.74 -7.34 -28.92
CA LEU A 167 9.83 -7.48 -30.05
C LEU A 167 10.49 -7.15 -31.38
N GLN A 168 11.36 -6.15 -31.41
CA GLN A 168 12.11 -5.77 -32.61
C GLN A 168 13.06 -6.88 -33.02
N LEU A 169 13.80 -7.47 -32.07
CA LEU A 169 14.70 -8.59 -32.32
C LEU A 169 13.93 -9.81 -32.85
N HIS A 170 12.85 -10.21 -32.18
CA HIS A 170 12.01 -11.33 -32.63
C HIS A 170 11.43 -11.11 -34.03
N SER A 171 10.99 -9.89 -34.34
CA SER A 171 10.46 -9.55 -35.67
C SER A 171 11.51 -9.64 -36.77
N ARG A 172 12.76 -9.18 -36.51
CA ARG A 172 13.87 -9.31 -37.45
C ARG A 172 14.22 -10.78 -37.71
N CYS A 173 14.28 -11.60 -36.67
CA CYS A 173 14.51 -13.03 -36.78
C CYS A 173 13.45 -13.73 -37.64
N MET A 174 12.16 -13.43 -37.42
CA MET A 174 11.07 -14.02 -38.21
C MET A 174 11.15 -13.66 -39.70
N MET A 175 11.67 -12.48 -40.03
CA MET A 175 11.85 -12.03 -41.42
C MET A 175 13.13 -12.55 -42.08
N GLY A 176 13.94 -13.37 -41.37
CA GLY A 176 15.21 -13.87 -41.87
C GLY A 176 16.28 -12.78 -42.05
N LEU A 177 16.11 -11.63 -41.39
CA LEU A 177 17.10 -10.57 -41.43
C LEU A 177 18.28 -10.94 -40.52
N PRO A 178 19.53 -10.65 -40.94
CA PRO A 178 20.69 -10.90 -40.10
C PRO A 178 20.60 -10.07 -38.82
N ILE A 179 20.76 -10.74 -37.69
CA ILE A 179 20.98 -10.10 -36.38
C ILE A 179 22.35 -9.40 -36.49
N GLY A 180 22.40 -8.08 -36.31
CA GLY A 180 23.66 -7.33 -36.41
C GLY A 180 24.65 -7.79 -35.34
N GLU A 181 25.95 -7.66 -35.56
CA GLU A 181 26.96 -8.04 -34.54
C GLU A 181 26.83 -7.20 -33.26
N ASP A 182 26.25 -6.00 -33.35
CA ASP A 182 25.88 -5.14 -32.21
C ASP A 182 24.62 -5.63 -31.47
N ASP A 183 23.74 -6.43 -32.11
CA ASP A 183 22.55 -7.03 -31.48
C ASP A 183 22.93 -8.30 -30.64
N LYS A 184 24.23 -8.68 -30.61
CA LYS A 184 24.75 -9.83 -29.82
C LYS A 184 25.28 -9.46 -28.43
N MET A 185 25.26 -8.18 -28.04
CA MET A 185 25.43 -7.72 -26.65
C MET A 185 24.02 -7.35 -26.15
N GLU A 186 23.39 -7.92 -25.13
CA GLU A 186 23.82 -8.71 -23.99
C GLU A 186 22.96 -9.98 -23.89
N ASN A 187 23.54 -11.15 -24.17
CA ASN A 187 23.00 -12.41 -23.63
C ASN A 187 23.42 -12.56 -22.14
N GLY A 188 23.29 -11.47 -21.39
CA GLY A 188 23.49 -11.35 -19.96
C GLY A 188 22.13 -11.18 -19.30
N SER A 189 21.37 -12.28 -19.24
CA SER A 189 20.11 -12.39 -18.52
C SER A 189 20.32 -12.25 -17.00
N GLY A 190 20.74 -11.07 -16.53
CA GLY A 190 20.96 -10.75 -15.13
C GLY A 190 21.13 -9.24 -14.98
N GLY A 191 20.07 -8.52 -14.60
CA GLY A 191 20.21 -7.06 -14.51
C GLY A 191 19.01 -6.18 -14.18
N PHE A 192 17.81 -6.71 -13.91
CA PHE A 192 16.75 -5.88 -13.33
C PHE A 192 15.86 -6.64 -12.34
N PHE A 193 15.46 -7.88 -12.68
CA PHE A 193 14.63 -8.71 -11.82
C PHE A 193 15.38 -9.36 -10.64
N GLU A 194 16.72 -9.36 -10.63
CA GLU A 194 17.51 -9.88 -9.48
C GLU A 194 17.54 -8.92 -8.28
N ASN A 195 17.22 -7.63 -8.47
CA ASN A 195 17.20 -6.64 -7.38
C ASN A 195 15.89 -6.63 -6.56
N PHE A 196 14.92 -7.48 -6.89
CA PHE A 196 13.62 -7.54 -6.22
C PHE A 196 13.34 -8.86 -5.47
N LYS A 197 14.39 -9.61 -5.10
CA LYS A 197 14.25 -10.88 -4.37
C LYS A 197 14.55 -10.77 -2.88
#